data_AF-K1R7L9-F1
#
_entry.id   AF-K1R7L9-F1
#
_cell.length_a   1.000
_cell.length_b   1.000
_cell.length_c   1.000
_cell.angle_alpha   90.00
_cell.angle_beta   90.00
_cell.angle_gamma   90.00
#
_symmetry.space_group_name_H-M   'P 1'
#
loop_
_entity.id
_entity.type
_entity.pdbx_description
1 polymer ?
#
loop_
_entity_poly.entity_id
_entity_poly.type
_entity_poly.pdbx_seq_one_letter_code
_entity_poly.pdbx_strand_id
1 'polypeptide(L)'
;MENMLEKSLTFAEYIKINDLLELSDYYKTDTHWKQENILKIAEKIANQMNANISKDYETIRITDFKGVYSGQFPISSENDEIKVLTNDTLKRCKVYNYETKEYSGIYNLNKINSLDKYDVYLSGATPMLTIENPDYNGTKELIVFRDSYGSSLIPLLVTGYSKVTVVDTRYISPKLLNQYIEFKDQDVLFMYSTLIINNSTTLK
;
A
#
# COMPACT_ATOMS: atom_id res chain seq x y z
N MET A 1 21.91 0.88 6.08
CA MET A 1 20.68 0.07 6.19
C MET A 1 20.60 -0.92 5.03
N GLU A 2 20.61 -0.45 3.77
CA GLU A 2 20.67 -1.28 2.54
C GLU A 2 21.68 -2.45 2.64
N ASN A 3 22.98 -2.17 2.76
CA ASN A 3 24.02 -3.21 2.92
C ASN A 3 23.80 -4.19 4.09
N MET A 4 23.08 -3.77 5.14
CA MET A 4 22.78 -4.63 6.29
C MET A 4 21.62 -5.57 5.96
N LEU A 5 20.58 -5.06 5.28
CA LEU A 5 19.43 -5.85 4.84
C LEU A 5 19.87 -6.89 3.81
N GLU A 6 20.64 -6.50 2.79
CA GLU A 6 21.15 -7.44 1.78
C GLU A 6 21.98 -8.58 2.38
N LYS A 7 22.81 -8.28 3.39
CA LYS A 7 23.60 -9.30 4.08
C LYS A 7 22.77 -10.19 5.00
N SER A 8 21.72 -9.66 5.60
CA SER A 8 20.95 -10.36 6.64
C SER A 8 19.74 -11.12 6.08
N LEU A 9 19.19 -10.66 4.95
CA LEU A 9 17.98 -11.20 4.33
C LEU A 9 18.34 -11.95 3.05
N THR A 10 19.12 -13.02 3.15
CA THR A 10 19.59 -13.81 2.00
C THR A 10 18.47 -14.49 1.20
N PHE A 11 17.24 -14.48 1.72
CA PHE A 11 16.05 -15.04 1.07
C PHE A 11 15.24 -13.99 0.29
N ALA A 12 15.60 -12.71 0.36
CA ALA A 12 14.87 -11.61 -0.27
C ALA A 12 15.84 -10.68 -1.01
N GLU A 13 15.32 -10.00 -2.03
CA GLU A 13 16.05 -8.98 -2.77
C GLU A 13 15.66 -7.58 -2.29
N TYR A 14 16.65 -6.71 -2.09
CA TYR A 14 16.39 -5.33 -1.72
C TYR A 14 16.06 -4.49 -2.96
N ILE A 15 14.82 -4.01 -3.05
CA ILE A 15 14.39 -3.09 -4.12
C ILE A 15 14.65 -1.65 -3.66
N LYS A 16 15.72 -1.04 -4.18
CA LYS A 16 16.03 0.37 -3.94
C LYS A 16 15.05 1.28 -4.68
N ILE A 17 14.39 2.17 -3.94
CA ILE A 17 13.42 3.14 -4.45
C ILE A 17 13.75 4.61 -4.10
N ASN A 18 14.72 4.83 -3.19
CA ASN A 18 15.01 6.16 -2.63
C ASN A 18 15.52 7.15 -3.67
N ASP A 19 16.17 6.66 -4.72
CA ASP A 19 16.67 7.45 -5.86
C ASP A 19 15.55 7.94 -6.79
N LEU A 20 14.34 7.36 -6.66
CA LEU A 20 13.16 7.76 -7.42
C LEU A 20 12.26 8.73 -6.64
N LEU A 21 12.54 8.97 -5.36
CA LEU A 21 11.68 9.76 -4.47
C LEU A 21 12.17 11.20 -4.35
N GLU A 22 11.23 12.14 -4.47
CA GLU A 22 11.43 13.57 -4.33
C GLU A 22 10.51 14.13 -3.25
N LEU A 23 10.83 15.29 -2.68
CA LEU A 23 10.00 15.91 -1.63
C LEU A 23 8.56 16.19 -2.11
N SER A 24 8.38 16.50 -3.39
CA SER A 24 7.06 16.70 -4.02
C SER A 24 6.22 15.43 -4.10
N ASP A 25 6.81 14.25 -3.94
CA ASP A 25 6.08 12.99 -3.89
C ASP A 25 5.31 12.82 -2.57
N TYR A 26 5.52 13.70 -1.59
CA TYR A 26 4.91 13.64 -0.27
C TYR A 26 3.83 14.69 -0.05
N TYR A 27 2.90 14.36 0.84
CA TYR A 27 2.01 15.35 1.43
C TYR A 27 2.82 16.32 2.28
N LYS A 28 2.41 17.59 2.25
CA LYS A 28 3.01 18.66 3.05
C LYS A 28 2.52 18.60 4.49
N THR A 29 1.29 18.16 4.67
CA THR A 29 0.58 18.09 5.94
C THR A 29 0.56 16.68 6.54
N ASP A 30 1.15 15.69 5.87
CA ASP A 30 1.11 14.30 6.30
C ASP A 30 2.45 13.59 6.07
N THR A 31 2.68 12.48 6.76
CA THR A 31 3.90 11.69 6.57
C THR A 31 3.91 10.93 5.25
N HIS A 32 2.76 10.59 4.69
CA HIS A 32 2.67 9.67 3.56
C HIS A 32 3.00 10.34 2.21
N TRP A 33 3.29 9.49 1.22
CA TRP A 33 3.41 9.88 -0.18
C TRP A 33 2.04 10.08 -0.86
N LYS A 34 2.05 10.80 -1.98
CA LYS A 34 0.92 11.06 -2.88
C LYS A 34 0.83 9.95 -3.92
N GLN A 35 -0.33 9.29 -4.04
CA GLN A 35 -0.45 8.13 -4.94
C GLN A 35 -0.15 8.50 -6.40
N GLU A 36 -0.58 9.68 -6.83
CA GLU A 36 -0.38 10.17 -8.20
C GLU A 36 1.09 10.37 -8.57
N ASN A 37 1.99 10.48 -7.57
CA ASN A 37 3.41 10.73 -7.78
C ASN A 37 4.27 9.45 -7.67
N ILE A 38 3.72 8.34 -7.15
CA ILE A 38 4.50 7.12 -6.88
C ILE A 38 4.29 6.00 -7.91
N LEU A 39 3.66 6.26 -9.05
CA LEU A 39 3.56 5.27 -10.14
C LEU A 39 4.95 4.76 -10.57
N LYS A 40 5.94 5.65 -10.61
CA LYS A 40 7.37 5.30 -10.85
C LYS A 40 7.91 4.27 -9.87
N ILE A 41 7.46 4.29 -8.62
CA ILE A 41 7.86 3.34 -7.57
C ILE A 41 7.20 1.98 -7.80
N ALA A 42 5.90 1.97 -8.11
CA ALA A 42 5.16 0.76 -8.45
C ALA A 42 5.75 0.07 -9.68
N GLU A 43 6.12 0.83 -10.72
CA GLU A 43 6.79 0.30 -11.91
C GLU A 43 8.15 -0.31 -11.59
N LYS A 44 8.97 0.36 -10.77
CA LYS A 44 10.27 -0.17 -10.34
C LYS A 44 10.10 -1.50 -9.61
N ILE A 45 9.16 -1.60 -8.68
CA ILE A 45 8.87 -2.82 -7.92
C ILE A 45 8.35 -3.92 -8.84
N ALA A 46 7.34 -3.63 -9.67
CA ALA A 46 6.74 -4.60 -10.57
C ALA A 46 7.78 -5.19 -11.55
N ASN A 47 8.67 -4.36 -12.09
CA ASN A 47 9.75 -4.82 -12.96
C ASN A 47 10.72 -5.77 -12.24
N GLN A 48 11.13 -5.46 -10.99
CA GLN A 48 11.99 -6.36 -10.21
C GLN A 48 11.29 -7.67 -9.83
N MET A 49 9.97 -7.64 -9.65
CA MET A 49 9.15 -8.81 -9.33
C MET A 49 8.66 -9.57 -10.57
N ASN A 50 9.11 -9.19 -11.78
CA ASN A 50 8.64 -9.76 -13.05
C ASN A 50 7.09 -9.77 -13.14
N ALA A 51 6.46 -8.65 -12.77
CA ALA A 51 5.03 -8.43 -12.84
C ALA A 51 4.71 -7.32 -13.85
N ASN A 52 3.68 -7.54 -14.66
CA ASN A 52 3.22 -6.55 -15.63
C ASN A 52 2.04 -5.77 -15.03
N ILE A 53 2.26 -4.51 -14.69
CA ILE A 53 1.22 -3.62 -14.17
C ILE A 53 0.73 -2.65 -15.26
N SER A 54 -0.49 -2.15 -15.09
CA SER A 54 -1.02 -1.06 -15.90
C SER A 54 -0.20 0.22 -15.69
N LYS A 55 -0.09 1.03 -16.73
CA LYS A 55 0.48 2.39 -16.68
C LYS A 55 -0.55 3.46 -17.02
N ASP A 56 -1.71 3.04 -17.48
CA ASP A 56 -2.78 3.91 -17.94
C ASP A 56 -3.78 4.11 -16.81
N TYR A 57 -3.69 5.29 -16.19
CA TYR A 57 -4.52 5.68 -15.07
C TYR A 57 -5.18 7.02 -15.32
N GLU A 58 -6.44 7.11 -14.91
CA GLU A 58 -7.14 8.37 -14.67
C GLU A 58 -6.78 8.86 -13.26
N THR A 59 -6.44 10.14 -13.14
CA THR A 59 -6.24 10.78 -11.82
C THR A 59 -7.53 11.45 -11.38
N ILE A 60 -8.08 11.02 -10.23
CA ILE A 60 -9.32 11.57 -9.67
C ILE A 60 -9.03 12.24 -8.33
N ARG A 61 -9.42 13.51 -8.18
CA ARG A 61 -9.43 14.22 -6.90
C ARG A 61 -10.57 13.71 -6.02
N ILE A 62 -10.24 13.29 -4.80
CA ILE A 62 -11.20 12.75 -3.84
C ILE A 62 -11.68 13.80 -2.83
N THR A 63 -10.75 14.47 -2.15
CA THR A 63 -11.10 15.40 -1.06
C THR A 63 -9.92 16.28 -0.68
N ASP A 64 -10.19 17.41 -0.01
CA ASP A 64 -9.18 18.17 0.72
C ASP A 64 -8.63 17.35 1.88
N PHE A 65 -7.33 17.43 2.08
CA PHE A 65 -6.59 16.63 3.04
C PHE A 65 -5.72 17.50 3.94
N LYS A 66 -5.83 17.22 5.24
CA LYS A 66 -4.96 17.73 6.28
C LYS A 66 -4.53 16.52 7.09
N GLY A 67 -3.26 16.16 6.95
CA GLY A 67 -2.71 15.02 7.64
C GLY A 67 -2.27 15.30 9.07
N VAL A 68 -1.49 14.36 9.60
CA VAL A 68 -1.05 14.36 10.99
C VAL A 68 -0.20 15.58 11.35
N TYR A 69 0.60 16.11 10.43
CA TYR A 69 1.48 17.25 10.69
C TYR A 69 0.72 18.56 10.92
N SER A 70 -0.47 18.73 10.34
CA SER A 70 -1.31 19.90 10.62
C SER A 70 -1.76 19.98 12.09
N GLY A 71 -1.84 18.85 12.79
CA GLY A 71 -2.14 18.82 14.23
C GLY A 71 -0.91 18.98 15.13
N GLN A 72 0.30 18.77 14.58
CA GLN A 72 1.56 18.77 15.34
C GLN A 72 2.35 20.08 15.18
N PHE A 73 2.18 20.76 14.05
CA PHE A 73 2.92 21.96 13.70
C PHE A 73 1.94 23.07 13.28
N PRO A 74 2.31 24.36 13.43
CA PRO A 74 1.47 25.50 13.04
C PRO A 74 1.44 25.71 11.52
N ILE A 75 1.02 24.68 10.76
CA ILE A 75 0.88 24.70 9.31
C ILE A 75 -0.47 25.32 8.98
N SER A 76 -0.50 26.64 8.79
CA SER A 76 -1.74 27.40 8.65
C SER A 76 -2.23 27.57 7.20
N SER A 77 -1.36 27.37 6.20
CA SER A 77 -1.63 27.79 4.81
C SER A 77 -1.52 26.69 3.74
N GLU A 78 -1.16 25.46 4.10
CA GLU A 78 -1.01 24.37 3.13
C GLU A 78 -2.20 23.41 3.24
N ASN A 79 -2.94 23.26 2.14
CA ASN A 79 -3.96 22.23 2.01
C ASN A 79 -3.47 21.23 0.98
N ASP A 80 -3.32 19.97 1.39
CA ASP A 80 -3.11 18.88 0.46
C ASP A 80 -4.47 18.42 -0.10
N GLU A 81 -4.42 17.60 -1.15
CA GLU A 81 -5.58 16.94 -1.73
C GLU A 81 -5.27 15.46 -1.87
N ILE A 82 -6.20 14.59 -1.48
CA ILE A 82 -6.09 13.17 -1.83
C ILE A 82 -6.52 13.01 -3.28
N LYS A 83 -5.60 12.50 -4.11
CA LYS A 83 -5.88 12.08 -5.49
C LYS A 83 -5.58 10.60 -5.63
N VAL A 84 -6.41 9.91 -6.42
CA VAL A 84 -6.24 8.48 -6.67
C VAL A 84 -5.99 8.23 -8.15
N LEU A 85 -5.16 7.23 -8.44
CA LEU A 85 -4.98 6.67 -9.77
C LEU A 85 -5.95 5.49 -9.95
N THR A 86 -6.84 5.57 -10.92
CA THR A 86 -7.85 4.53 -11.16
C THR A 86 -7.92 4.15 -12.63
N ASN A 87 -8.38 2.93 -12.89
CA ASN A 87 -8.71 2.44 -14.22
C ASN A 87 -9.84 1.41 -14.09
N ASP A 88 -10.30 0.89 -15.22
CA ASP A 88 -11.42 -0.05 -15.24
C ASP A 88 -11.16 -1.33 -14.45
N THR A 89 -9.91 -1.80 -14.42
CA THR A 89 -9.52 -2.97 -13.62
C THR A 89 -9.61 -2.69 -12.13
N LEU A 90 -9.04 -1.58 -11.64
CA LEU A 90 -9.13 -1.22 -10.23
C LEU A 90 -10.59 -0.99 -9.78
N LYS A 91 -11.45 -0.46 -10.67
CA LYS A 91 -12.89 -0.28 -10.42
C LYS A 91 -13.64 -1.62 -10.28
N ARG A 92 -13.19 -2.69 -10.97
CA ARG A 92 -13.79 -4.03 -10.90
C ARG A 92 -13.25 -4.91 -9.77
N CYS A 93 -12.07 -4.56 -9.22
CA CYS A 93 -11.48 -5.30 -8.11
C CYS A 93 -12.38 -5.25 -6.86
N LYS A 94 -12.40 -6.36 -6.10
CA LYS A 94 -13.14 -6.45 -4.83
C LYS A 94 -12.15 -6.64 -3.68
N VAL A 95 -12.32 -5.84 -2.63
CA VAL A 95 -11.49 -5.92 -1.41
C VAL A 95 -12.31 -6.53 -0.29
N TYR A 96 -11.90 -7.70 0.21
CA TYR A 96 -12.44 -8.31 1.42
C TYR A 96 -11.63 -7.88 2.64
N ASN A 97 -12.30 -7.34 3.66
CA ASN A 97 -11.70 -6.99 4.94
C ASN A 97 -12.00 -8.06 5.98
N TYR A 98 -10.97 -8.70 6.54
CA TYR A 98 -11.14 -9.79 7.50
C TYR A 98 -11.55 -9.34 8.90
N GLU A 99 -11.30 -8.08 9.25
CA GLU A 99 -11.72 -7.50 10.53
C GLU A 99 -13.22 -7.19 10.51
N THR A 100 -13.70 -6.48 9.49
CA THR A 100 -15.12 -6.11 9.37
C THR A 100 -15.98 -7.21 8.76
N LYS A 101 -15.36 -8.18 8.07
CA LYS A 101 -16.01 -9.24 7.27
C LYS A 101 -16.86 -8.69 6.11
N GLU A 102 -16.48 -7.53 5.59
CA GLU A 102 -17.21 -6.83 4.52
C GLU A 102 -16.38 -6.71 3.24
N TYR A 103 -17.08 -6.55 2.12
CA TYR A 103 -16.49 -6.19 0.84
C TYR A 103 -16.55 -4.69 0.60
N SER A 104 -15.50 -4.16 -0.01
CA SER A 104 -15.42 -2.78 -0.50
C SER A 104 -14.67 -2.74 -1.84
N GLY A 105 -14.57 -1.54 -2.43
CA GLY A 105 -13.61 -1.30 -3.51
C GLY A 105 -12.21 -0.98 -2.97
N ILE A 106 -11.24 -0.87 -3.88
CA ILE A 106 -9.86 -0.47 -3.53
C ILE A 106 -9.80 0.88 -2.81
N TYR A 107 -10.62 1.83 -3.27
CA TYR A 107 -10.78 3.14 -2.65
C TYR A 107 -12.11 3.19 -1.87
N ASN A 108 -12.03 3.20 -0.54
CA ASN A 108 -13.20 3.23 0.33
C ASN A 108 -13.63 4.69 0.57
N LEU A 109 -14.50 5.21 -0.30
CA LEU A 109 -14.92 6.62 -0.25
C LEU A 109 -15.69 7.00 1.03
N ASN A 110 -16.21 6.03 1.79
CA ASN A 110 -16.83 6.31 3.10
C ASN A 110 -15.82 6.90 4.10
N LYS A 111 -14.52 6.66 3.89
CA LYS A 111 -13.40 7.18 4.70
C LYS A 111 -13.08 8.66 4.45
N ILE A 112 -13.77 9.33 3.54
CA ILE A 112 -13.63 10.80 3.39
C ILE A 112 -14.12 11.53 4.67
N ASN A 113 -15.01 10.89 5.43
CA ASN A 113 -15.57 11.43 6.67
C ASN A 113 -14.90 10.90 7.95
N SER A 114 -13.85 10.07 7.84
CA SER A 114 -13.10 9.62 9.02
C SER A 114 -12.11 10.66 9.52
N LEU A 115 -11.63 10.46 10.74
CA LEU A 115 -10.60 11.30 11.36
C LEU A 115 -9.32 11.31 10.51
N ASP A 116 -8.90 10.15 10.05
CA ASP A 116 -7.85 10.01 9.06
C ASP A 116 -8.50 9.75 7.68
N LYS A 117 -8.37 10.71 6.76
CA LYS A 117 -8.89 10.58 5.40
C LYS A 117 -7.97 9.75 4.51
N TYR A 118 -6.71 9.54 4.90
CA TYR A 118 -5.80 8.67 4.17
C TYR A 118 -6.30 7.20 4.17
N ASP A 119 -7.17 6.84 5.11
CA ASP A 119 -7.90 5.56 5.13
C ASP A 119 -8.73 5.27 3.87
N VAL A 120 -8.96 6.26 2.98
CA VAL A 120 -9.56 6.03 1.66
C VAL A 120 -8.81 4.92 0.91
N TYR A 121 -7.49 4.87 1.06
CA TYR A 121 -6.68 3.79 0.49
C TYR A 121 -6.81 2.51 1.34
N LEU A 122 -7.41 1.47 0.76
CA LEU A 122 -7.50 0.13 1.37
C LEU A 122 -8.05 0.12 2.81
N SER A 123 -8.98 1.04 3.12
CA SER A 123 -9.64 1.14 4.42
C SER A 123 -8.72 1.41 5.63
N GLY A 124 -7.46 1.81 5.39
CA GLY A 124 -6.56 2.26 6.44
C GLY A 124 -5.90 1.15 7.27
N ALA A 125 -5.86 1.37 8.58
CA ALA A 125 -5.31 0.42 9.55
C ALA A 125 -6.21 -0.82 9.68
N THR A 126 -5.82 -1.90 9.01
CA THR A 126 -6.53 -3.18 9.00
C THR A 126 -5.51 -4.32 9.09
N PRO A 127 -5.82 -5.41 9.83
CA PRO A 127 -4.88 -6.52 10.02
C PRO A 127 -4.61 -7.29 8.74
N MET A 128 -5.65 -7.52 7.94
CA MET A 128 -5.54 -8.28 6.71
C MET A 128 -6.66 -7.94 5.73
N LEU A 129 -6.31 -7.85 4.44
CA LEU A 129 -7.23 -7.68 3.33
C LEU A 129 -6.89 -8.66 2.21
N THR A 130 -7.88 -8.99 1.40
CA THR A 130 -7.66 -9.66 0.11
C THR A 130 -8.28 -8.81 -1.00
N ILE A 131 -7.52 -8.54 -2.05
CA ILE A 131 -7.95 -7.85 -3.26
C ILE A 131 -8.04 -8.90 -4.38
N GLU A 132 -9.24 -9.14 -4.91
CA GLU A 132 -9.47 -10.02 -6.04
C GLU A 132 -9.53 -9.20 -7.33
N ASN A 133 -8.69 -9.54 -8.31
CA ASN A 133 -8.63 -8.90 -9.62
C ASN A 133 -9.24 -9.83 -10.68
N PRO A 134 -10.49 -9.58 -11.11
CA PRO A 134 -11.17 -10.46 -12.05
C PRO A 134 -10.64 -10.35 -13.49
N ASP A 135 -9.82 -9.34 -13.80
CA ASP A 135 -9.33 -9.10 -15.16
C ASP A 135 -7.97 -9.74 -15.44
N TYR A 136 -7.30 -10.28 -14.41
CA TYR A 136 -6.00 -10.89 -14.58
C TYR A 136 -6.12 -12.24 -15.29
N ASN A 137 -5.43 -12.38 -16.43
CA ASN A 137 -5.39 -13.64 -17.16
C ASN A 137 -4.22 -14.52 -16.66
N GLY A 138 -4.45 -15.21 -15.54
CA GLY A 138 -3.48 -16.11 -14.92
C GLY A 138 -3.77 -16.36 -13.43
N THR A 139 -2.80 -16.92 -12.71
CA THR A 139 -2.96 -17.30 -11.29
C THR A 139 -1.87 -16.71 -10.38
N LYS A 140 -1.16 -15.67 -10.84
CA LYS A 140 -0.06 -15.06 -10.07
C LYS A 140 -0.65 -14.30 -8.89
N GLU A 141 -0.26 -14.66 -7.68
CA GLU A 141 -0.73 -14.03 -6.45
C GLU A 141 0.42 -13.26 -5.78
N LEU A 142 0.09 -12.18 -5.08
CA LEU A 142 1.03 -11.36 -4.30
C LEU A 142 0.61 -11.33 -2.83
N ILE A 143 1.57 -11.54 -1.93
CA ILE A 143 1.42 -11.27 -0.49
C ILE A 143 2.25 -10.04 -0.14
N VAL A 144 1.62 -8.99 0.39
CA VAL A 144 2.30 -7.76 0.82
C VAL A 144 2.24 -7.63 2.33
N PHE A 145 3.40 -7.67 2.97
CA PHE A 145 3.59 -7.27 4.36
C PHE A 145 3.87 -5.76 4.38
N ARG A 146 2.98 -4.99 5.00
CA ARG A 146 2.98 -3.52 4.85
C ARG A 146 2.94 -2.77 6.17
N ASP A 147 3.30 -1.48 6.09
CA ASP A 147 2.78 -0.44 6.98
C ASP A 147 1.83 0.52 6.24
N SER A 148 1.50 1.68 6.82
CA SER A 148 0.54 2.61 6.22
C SER A 148 0.97 3.20 4.87
N TYR A 149 2.27 3.23 4.53
CA TYR A 149 2.72 3.66 3.19
C TYR A 149 2.23 2.72 2.10
N GLY A 150 2.10 1.44 2.42
CA GLY A 150 1.61 0.45 1.46
C GLY A 150 0.18 0.66 1.00
N SER A 151 -0.66 1.35 1.80
CA SER A 151 -2.08 1.52 1.47
C SER A 151 -2.29 2.17 0.10
N SER A 152 -1.52 3.19 -0.26
CA SER A 152 -1.64 3.87 -1.55
C SER A 152 -0.80 3.25 -2.67
N LEU A 153 0.28 2.51 -2.35
CA LEU A 153 1.13 1.86 -3.36
C LEU A 153 0.54 0.55 -3.88
N ILE A 154 0.01 -0.30 -2.98
CA ILE A 154 -0.52 -1.63 -3.32
C ILE A 154 -1.56 -1.59 -4.46
N PRO A 155 -2.52 -0.64 -4.50
CA PRO A 155 -3.44 -0.48 -5.62
C PRO A 155 -2.77 -0.45 -7.00
N LEU A 156 -1.58 0.13 -7.11
CA LEU A 156 -0.83 0.26 -8.36
C LEU A 156 -0.19 -1.07 -8.79
N LEU A 157 -0.02 -2.01 -7.87
CA LEU A 157 0.51 -3.35 -8.13
C LEU A 157 -0.59 -4.35 -8.52
N VAL A 158 -1.85 -4.12 -8.12
CA VAL A 158 -2.97 -5.08 -8.25
C VAL A 158 -3.15 -5.61 -9.68
N THR A 159 -2.96 -4.76 -10.68
CA THR A 159 -3.15 -5.13 -12.09
C THR A 159 -2.21 -6.25 -12.57
N GLY A 160 -1.08 -6.46 -11.88
CA GLY A 160 -0.11 -7.52 -12.20
C GLY A 160 -0.37 -8.88 -11.55
N TYR A 161 -1.46 -9.03 -10.80
CA TYR A 161 -1.78 -10.24 -10.03
C TYR A 161 -3.28 -10.57 -10.11
N SER A 162 -3.62 -11.86 -9.98
CA SER A 162 -5.01 -12.32 -9.83
C SER A 162 -5.57 -12.00 -8.45
N LYS A 163 -4.71 -12.04 -7.43
CA LYS A 163 -5.06 -11.77 -6.04
C LYS A 163 -3.90 -11.11 -5.32
N VAL A 164 -4.20 -10.10 -4.51
CA VAL A 164 -3.24 -9.48 -3.58
C VAL A 164 -3.74 -9.64 -2.16
N THR A 165 -2.98 -10.34 -1.32
CA THR A 165 -3.22 -10.44 0.13
C THR A 165 -2.35 -9.42 0.85
N VAL A 166 -2.98 -8.54 1.61
CA VAL A 166 -2.32 -7.45 2.34
C VAL A 166 -2.31 -7.81 3.82
N VAL A 167 -1.15 -7.77 4.45
CA VAL A 167 -0.95 -8.16 5.85
C VAL A 167 -0.25 -7.02 6.61
N ASP A 168 -0.81 -6.61 7.74
CA ASP A 168 -0.21 -5.62 8.63
C ASP A 168 0.14 -6.25 9.98
N THR A 169 1.42 -6.59 10.16
CA THR A 169 1.92 -7.28 11.36
C THR A 169 1.87 -6.44 12.64
N ARG A 170 1.49 -5.16 12.56
CA ARG A 170 1.20 -4.34 13.74
C ARG A 170 -0.14 -4.74 14.37
N TYR A 171 -1.04 -5.30 13.57
CA TYR A 171 -2.40 -5.65 13.97
C TYR A 171 -2.68 -7.16 13.98
N ILE A 172 -1.89 -7.97 13.27
CA ILE A 172 -1.99 -9.44 13.31
C ILE A 172 -0.64 -10.09 13.64
N SER A 173 -0.66 -11.07 14.54
CA SER A 173 0.55 -11.83 14.85
C SER A 173 0.90 -12.77 13.68
N PRO A 174 2.18 -12.84 13.27
CA PRO A 174 2.66 -13.79 12.26
C PRO A 174 2.27 -15.25 12.52
N LYS A 175 2.14 -15.64 13.79
CA LYS A 175 1.74 -17.00 14.21
C LYS A 175 0.32 -17.37 13.77
N LEU A 176 -0.53 -16.39 13.51
CA LEU A 176 -1.91 -16.60 13.08
C LEU A 176 -2.04 -16.67 11.55
N LEU A 177 -1.01 -16.29 10.78
CA LEU A 177 -1.14 -16.16 9.33
C LEU A 177 -1.45 -17.48 8.63
N ASN A 178 -0.92 -18.60 9.10
CA ASN A 178 -1.23 -19.92 8.54
C ASN A 178 -2.70 -20.34 8.70
N GLN A 179 -3.49 -19.62 9.50
CA GLN A 179 -4.95 -19.84 9.60
C GLN A 179 -5.73 -19.15 8.46
N TYR A 180 -5.09 -18.21 7.77
CA TYR A 180 -5.74 -17.34 6.78
C TYR A 180 -5.07 -17.38 5.41
N ILE A 181 -3.78 -17.68 5.37
CA ILE A 181 -2.94 -17.66 4.17
C ILE A 181 -2.28 -19.04 4.04
N GLU A 182 -2.46 -19.65 2.88
CA GLU A 182 -1.67 -20.80 2.45
C GLU A 182 -0.49 -20.28 1.63
N PHE A 183 0.72 -20.42 2.18
CA PHE A 183 1.96 -20.02 1.52
C PHE A 183 2.41 -21.14 0.55
N LYS A 184 2.39 -20.83 -0.74
CA LYS A 184 2.76 -21.67 -1.89
C LYS A 184 3.63 -20.84 -2.85
N ASP A 185 3.32 -20.86 -4.15
CA ASP A 185 4.03 -20.13 -5.20
C ASP A 185 3.54 -18.69 -5.38
N GLN A 186 3.47 -17.91 -4.29
CA GLN A 186 3.16 -16.47 -4.36
C GLN A 186 4.43 -15.62 -4.40
N ASP A 187 4.33 -14.48 -5.09
CA ASP A 187 5.29 -13.40 -4.88
C ASP A 187 5.09 -12.81 -3.47
N VAL A 188 6.16 -12.43 -2.80
CA VAL A 188 6.12 -11.84 -1.45
C VAL A 188 6.86 -10.52 -1.44
N LEU A 189 6.19 -9.45 -1.00
CA LEU A 189 6.76 -8.12 -0.86
C LEU A 189 6.71 -7.66 0.61
N PHE A 190 7.87 -7.37 1.18
CA PHE A 190 7.98 -6.68 2.46
C PHE A 190 8.19 -5.18 2.23
N MET A 191 7.23 -4.37 2.64
CA MET A 191 7.24 -2.92 2.46
C MET A 191 6.99 -2.22 3.79
N TYR A 192 8.06 -1.73 4.39
CA TYR A 192 7.99 -0.98 5.64
C TYR A 192 8.83 0.29 5.52
N SER A 193 8.29 1.38 6.05
CA SER A 193 9.04 2.61 6.26
C SER A 193 10.17 2.39 7.26
N THR A 194 11.24 3.16 7.12
CA THR A 194 12.39 3.14 8.04
C THR A 194 11.99 3.48 9.47
N LEU A 195 10.91 4.27 9.65
CA LEU A 195 10.35 4.62 10.96
C LEU A 195 9.86 3.38 11.73
N ILE A 196 9.17 2.47 11.05
CA ILE A 196 8.62 1.24 11.67
C ILE A 196 9.73 0.19 11.86
N ILE A 197 10.60 0.01 10.87
CA ILE A 197 11.70 -0.98 10.95
C ILE A 197 12.63 -0.68 12.14
N ASN A 198 12.89 0.61 12.42
CA ASN A 198 13.74 1.02 13.53
C ASN A 198 13.06 0.91 14.91
N ASN A 199 11.76 0.59 14.97
CA ASN A 199 11.00 0.51 16.21
C ASN A 199 10.34 -0.88 16.37
N SER A 200 11.18 -1.87 16.70
CA SER A 200 10.83 -3.30 16.71
C SER A 200 9.67 -3.66 17.65
N THR A 201 9.35 -2.85 18.67
CA THR A 201 8.20 -3.08 19.55
C THR A 201 6.85 -2.91 18.86
N THR A 202 6.84 -2.31 17.67
CA THR A 202 5.62 -2.05 16.88
C THR A 202 5.21 -3.26 16.04
N LEU A 203 6.14 -4.20 15.78
CA LEU A 203 5.89 -5.44 15.04
C LEU A 203 5.52 -6.53 16.06
N LYS A 204 4.34 -7.14 15.90
CA LYS A 204 3.83 -8.19 16.80
C LYS A 204 4.17 -9.60 16.34
#